data_AF-D8G507-F1
#
_entry.id   AF-D8G507-F1
#
_cell.length_a   1.000
_cell.length_b   1.000
_cell.length_c   1.000
_cell.angle_alpha   90.00
_cell.angle_beta   90.00
_cell.angle_gamma   90.00
#
_symmetry.space_group_name_H-M   'P 1'
#
loop_
_entity.id
_entity.type
_entity.pdbx_description
1 polymer ?
#
loop_
_entity_poly.entity_id
_entity_poly.type
_entity_poly.pdbx_seq_one_letter_code
_entity_poly.pdbx_strand_id
1 'polypeptide(L)'
;MIPFKVDWNQLAQIKELKEYFEEDFTNFQQLIEEEVDRLSWLSQEDLDKIAELRVLEVTNGCTQWGFRRQDEQSLSVEQTRKCMKMVMGFIKKKELHFPSKGIISFKPEVKKFLEESRQLYLDAFKNNVTGAELKYYASSTAQFIVLGRARMEAAMELVKQDYEELFSPYYIQRGQSYIAPYIACI
;
A
#
# COMPACT_ATOMS: atom_id res chain seq x y z
N MET A 1 -16.56 -14.94 5.30
CA MET A 1 -15.79 -16.09 4.77
C MET A 1 -14.84 -15.53 3.73
N ILE A 2 -13.56 -15.46 4.08
CA ILE A 2 -12.50 -14.90 3.23
C ILE A 2 -12.41 -15.78 1.97
N PRO A 3 -12.64 -15.25 0.75
CA PRO A 3 -12.69 -16.08 -0.46
C PRO A 3 -11.29 -16.50 -0.96
N PHE A 4 -10.23 -16.14 -0.25
CA PHE A 4 -8.84 -16.33 -0.66
C PHE A 4 -8.13 -17.34 0.23
N LYS A 5 -7.42 -18.28 -0.38
CA LYS A 5 -6.51 -19.17 0.33
C LYS A 5 -5.17 -18.43 0.51
N VAL A 6 -4.86 -18.03 1.74
CA VAL A 6 -3.61 -17.34 2.07
C VAL A 6 -2.55 -18.37 2.48
N ASP A 7 -1.35 -18.29 1.89
CA ASP A 7 -0.18 -19.02 2.39
C ASP A 7 0.48 -18.23 3.53
N TRP A 8 0.02 -18.49 4.76
CA TRP A 8 0.51 -17.82 5.96
C TRP A 8 2.00 -18.07 6.23
N ASN A 9 2.53 -19.24 5.86
CA ASN A 9 3.94 -19.54 6.06
C ASN A 9 4.82 -18.70 5.13
N GLN A 10 4.40 -18.54 3.87
CA GLN A 10 5.08 -17.67 2.92
C GLN A 10 4.95 -16.20 3.33
N LEU A 11 3.77 -15.78 3.78
CA LEU A 11 3.51 -14.42 4.26
C LEU A 11 4.41 -14.05 5.45
N ALA A 12 4.64 -15.00 6.36
CA ALA A 12 5.54 -14.84 7.51
C ALA A 12 7.02 -14.68 7.14
N GLN A 13 7.41 -15.00 5.90
CA GLN A 13 8.79 -14.77 5.43
C GLN A 13 9.01 -13.36 4.85
N ILE A 14 7.95 -12.56 4.69
CA ILE A 14 8.08 -11.18 4.21
C ILE A 14 8.84 -10.37 5.26
N LYS A 15 9.89 -9.65 4.82
CA LYS A 15 10.83 -8.95 5.69
C LYS A 15 10.12 -8.04 6.72
N GLU A 16 9.12 -7.31 6.27
CA GLU A 16 8.36 -6.36 7.08
C GLU A 16 7.42 -7.03 8.08
N LEU A 17 7.07 -8.31 7.88
CA LEU A 17 6.11 -9.05 8.71
C LEU A 17 6.78 -10.05 9.65
N LYS A 18 8.01 -10.47 9.31
CA LYS A 18 8.71 -11.58 9.94
C LYS A 18 8.79 -11.45 11.46
N GLU A 19 9.17 -10.28 11.98
CA GLU A 19 9.30 -10.06 13.42
C GLU A 19 7.97 -10.27 14.17
N TYR A 20 6.86 -9.85 13.59
CA TYR A 20 5.53 -9.98 14.20
C TYR A 20 5.04 -11.43 14.22
N PHE A 21 5.31 -12.19 13.16
CA PHE A 21 4.99 -13.62 13.11
C PHE A 21 5.92 -14.46 14.01
N GLU A 22 7.19 -14.08 14.15
CA GLU A 22 8.13 -14.74 15.07
C GLU A 22 7.78 -14.47 16.55
N GLU A 23 7.27 -13.28 16.87
CA GLU A 23 6.82 -12.93 18.22
C GLU A 23 5.54 -13.70 18.61
N ASP A 24 4.48 -13.63 17.80
CA ASP A 24 3.25 -14.39 18.01
C ASP A 24 2.50 -14.63 16.70
N PHE A 25 2.79 -15.78 16.08
CA PHE A 25 2.22 -16.17 14.80
C PHE A 25 0.68 -16.19 14.81
N THR A 26 0.09 -16.77 15.85
CA THR A 26 -1.36 -17.01 15.91
C THR A 26 -2.11 -15.70 16.11
N ASN A 27 -1.63 -14.87 17.04
CA ASN A 27 -2.23 -13.58 17.30
C ASN A 27 -2.09 -12.63 16.09
N PHE A 28 -0.91 -12.58 15.45
CA PHE A 28 -0.74 -11.69 14.30
C PHE A 28 -1.56 -12.14 13.09
N GLN A 29 -1.67 -13.44 12.85
CA GLN A 29 -2.60 -13.98 11.85
C GLN A 29 -4.04 -13.54 12.15
N GLN A 30 -4.51 -13.70 13.39
CA GLN A 30 -5.86 -13.32 13.78
C GLN A 30 -6.12 -11.82 13.55
N LEU A 31 -5.17 -10.95 13.89
CA LEU A 31 -5.28 -9.50 13.64
C LEU A 31 -5.43 -9.18 12.16
N ILE A 32 -4.72 -9.90 11.28
CA ILE A 32 -4.86 -9.75 9.83
C ILE A 32 -6.24 -10.21 9.38
N GLU A 33 -6.73 -11.36 9.86
CA GLU A 33 -8.05 -11.89 9.52
C GLU A 33 -9.19 -10.94 9.96
N GLU A 34 -9.08 -10.36 11.15
CA GLU A 34 -10.03 -9.35 11.66
C GLU A 34 -10.08 -8.10 10.76
N GLU A 35 -8.92 -7.62 10.31
CA GLU A 35 -8.85 -6.50 9.36
C GLU A 35 -9.37 -6.89 7.97
N VAL A 36 -9.17 -8.13 7.52
CA VAL A 36 -9.78 -8.63 6.27
C VAL A 36 -11.31 -8.58 6.37
N ASP A 37 -11.88 -9.06 7.47
CA ASP A 37 -13.33 -9.02 7.70
C ASP A 37 -13.84 -7.57 7.81
N ARG A 38 -13.07 -6.66 8.44
CA ARG A 38 -13.39 -5.23 8.50
C ARG A 38 -13.47 -4.57 7.12
N LEU A 39 -12.77 -5.10 6.11
CA LEU A 39 -12.77 -4.58 4.74
C LEU A 39 -13.90 -5.17 3.87
N SER A 40 -14.67 -6.13 4.38
CA SER A 40 -15.71 -6.86 3.61
C SER A 40 -16.84 -6.01 3.05
N TRP A 41 -17.05 -4.80 3.58
CA TRP A 41 -18.07 -3.87 3.11
C TRP A 41 -17.66 -3.12 1.83
N LEU A 42 -16.39 -3.15 1.43
CA LEU A 42 -15.90 -2.46 0.24
C LEU A 42 -16.44 -3.10 -1.03
N SER A 43 -16.96 -2.28 -1.95
CA SER A 43 -17.40 -2.75 -3.26
C SER A 43 -16.19 -3.11 -4.14
N GLN A 44 -16.41 -3.92 -5.18
CA GLN A 44 -15.34 -4.27 -6.14
C GLN A 44 -14.72 -3.02 -6.78
N GLU A 45 -15.52 -2.01 -7.10
CA GLU A 45 -15.06 -0.73 -7.65
C GLU A 45 -14.20 0.05 -6.64
N ASP A 46 -14.58 0.04 -5.35
CA ASP A 46 -13.82 0.71 -4.31
C ASP A 46 -12.48 -0.01 -4.07
N LEU A 47 -12.45 -1.35 -4.16
CA LEU A 47 -11.22 -2.13 -4.11
C LEU A 47 -10.27 -1.80 -5.28
N ASP A 48 -10.78 -1.66 -6.50
CA ASP A 48 -9.95 -1.28 -7.67
C ASP A 48 -9.26 0.06 -7.43
N LYS A 49 -10.00 1.07 -6.94
CA LYS A 49 -9.46 2.40 -6.63
C LYS A 49 -8.46 2.38 -5.47
N ILE A 50 -8.68 1.52 -4.46
CA ILE A 50 -7.74 1.36 -3.35
C ILE A 50 -6.46 0.69 -3.83
N ALA A 51 -6.52 -0.30 -4.73
CA ALA A 51 -5.32 -0.90 -5.34
C ALA A 51 -4.46 0.15 -6.05
N GLU A 52 -5.09 0.99 -6.87
CA GLU A 52 -4.44 2.11 -7.56
C GLU A 52 -3.72 3.06 -6.59
N LEU A 53 -4.40 3.48 -5.51
CA LEU A 53 -3.80 4.29 -4.47
C LEU A 53 -2.64 3.56 -3.78
N ARG A 54 -2.81 2.27 -3.45
CA ARG A 54 -1.82 1.49 -2.71
C ARG A 54 -0.52 1.34 -3.49
N VAL A 55 -0.60 1.09 -4.79
CA VAL A 55 0.59 1.02 -5.67
C VAL A 55 1.33 2.37 -5.68
N LEU A 56 0.60 3.49 -5.77
CA LEU A 56 1.21 4.82 -5.72
C LEU A 56 1.89 5.12 -4.38
N GLU A 57 1.25 4.75 -3.27
CA GLU A 57 1.80 4.90 -1.93
C GLU A 57 3.10 4.12 -1.74
N VAL A 58 3.11 2.84 -2.13
CA VAL A 58 4.29 1.98 -2.03
C VAL A 58 5.42 2.50 -2.92
N THR A 59 5.12 2.82 -4.17
CA THR A 59 6.10 3.34 -5.14
C THR A 59 6.73 4.65 -4.63
N ASN A 60 5.91 5.57 -4.12
CA ASN A 60 6.40 6.79 -3.50
C ASN A 60 7.20 6.49 -2.22
N GLY A 61 6.76 5.54 -1.38
CA GLY A 61 7.51 5.08 -0.22
C GLY A 61 8.93 4.64 -0.57
N CYS A 62 9.07 3.76 -1.57
CA CYS A 62 10.37 3.32 -2.10
C CYS A 62 11.21 4.50 -2.61
N THR A 63 10.59 5.43 -3.35
CA THR A 63 11.24 6.63 -3.88
C THR A 63 11.80 7.51 -2.77
N GLN A 64 10.98 7.82 -1.75
CA GLN A 64 11.37 8.68 -0.64
C GLN A 64 12.46 8.02 0.24
N TRP A 65 12.38 6.71 0.46
CA TRP A 65 13.42 5.99 1.20
C TRP A 65 14.74 5.92 0.44
N GLY A 66 14.71 5.68 -0.87
CA GLY A 66 15.92 5.68 -1.68
C GLY A 66 16.61 7.03 -1.71
N PHE A 67 15.84 8.12 -1.82
CA PHE A 67 16.38 9.48 -1.70
C PHE A 67 17.00 9.74 -0.32
N ARG A 68 16.33 9.35 0.79
CA ARG A 68 16.86 9.55 2.15
C ARG A 68 18.17 8.81 2.42
N ARG A 69 18.35 7.64 1.79
CA ARG A 69 19.57 6.83 1.90
C ARG A 69 20.66 7.21 0.90
N GLN A 70 20.37 8.14 -0.01
CA GLN A 70 21.25 8.52 -1.10
C GLN A 70 21.64 7.32 -1.98
N ASP A 71 20.65 6.46 -2.28
CA ASP A 71 20.84 5.35 -3.21
C ASP A 71 21.37 5.88 -4.56
N GLU A 72 22.20 5.11 -5.25
CA GLU A 72 22.81 5.51 -6.54
C GLU A 72 21.76 5.91 -7.59
N GLN A 73 20.61 5.24 -7.59
CA GLN A 73 19.49 5.49 -8.49
C GLN A 73 18.51 6.54 -7.95
N SER A 74 18.87 7.27 -6.88
CA SER A 74 18.01 8.30 -6.29
C SER A 74 17.67 9.39 -7.30
N LEU A 75 16.39 9.76 -7.32
CA LEU A 75 15.94 10.87 -8.16
C LEU A 75 16.52 12.18 -7.64
N SER A 76 16.57 13.18 -8.53
CA SER A 76 16.88 14.55 -8.10
C SER A 76 15.95 15.01 -6.97
N VAL A 77 16.41 15.95 -6.15
CA VAL A 77 15.60 16.54 -5.07
C VAL A 77 14.26 17.07 -5.60
N GLU A 78 14.28 17.72 -6.76
CA GLU A 78 13.09 18.30 -7.39
C GLU A 78 12.11 17.22 -7.83
N GLN A 79 12.58 16.18 -8.49
CA GLN A 79 11.73 15.08 -8.95
C GLN A 79 11.17 14.26 -7.78
N THR A 80 11.98 14.00 -6.75
CA THR A 80 11.53 13.38 -5.49
C THR A 80 10.41 14.19 -4.84
N ARG A 81 10.53 15.52 -4.80
CA ARG A 81 9.47 16.42 -4.31
C ARG A 81 8.22 16.41 -5.18
N LYS A 82 8.36 16.33 -6.50
CA LYS A 82 7.22 16.20 -7.43
C LYS A 82 6.44 14.91 -7.16
N CYS A 83 7.13 13.78 -7.03
CA CYS A 83 6.54 12.50 -6.66
C CYS A 83 5.76 12.59 -5.35
N MET A 84 6.41 13.11 -4.30
CA MET A 84 5.80 13.26 -2.97
C MET A 84 4.58 14.18 -3.01
N LYS A 85 4.67 15.33 -3.70
CA LYS A 85 3.56 16.29 -3.81
C LYS A 85 2.36 15.69 -4.51
N MET A 86 2.57 14.89 -5.55
CA MET A 86 1.50 14.23 -6.29
C MET A 86 0.77 13.24 -5.38
N VAL A 87 1.47 12.27 -4.78
CA VAL A 87 0.84 11.25 -3.94
C VAL A 87 0.22 11.86 -2.67
N MET A 88 0.90 12.80 -2.01
CA MET A 88 0.31 13.51 -0.86
C MET A 88 -0.91 14.34 -1.24
N GLY A 89 -0.95 14.88 -2.46
CA GLY A 89 -2.11 15.57 -3.00
C GLY A 89 -3.32 14.64 -3.07
N PHE A 90 -3.10 13.42 -3.59
CA PHE A 90 -4.14 12.39 -3.67
C PHE A 90 -4.63 11.95 -2.30
N ILE A 91 -3.72 11.70 -1.36
CA ILE A 91 -4.08 11.29 0.01
C ILE A 91 -4.89 12.38 0.72
N LYS A 92 -4.48 13.65 0.60
CA LYS A 92 -5.16 14.76 1.30
C LYS A 92 -6.52 15.10 0.69
N LYS A 93 -6.63 15.08 -0.64
CA LYS A 93 -7.89 15.38 -1.35
C LYS A 93 -8.82 14.17 -1.44
N LYS A 94 -8.27 12.97 -1.27
CA LYS A 94 -8.95 11.68 -1.48
C LYS A 94 -9.56 11.62 -2.88
N GLU A 95 -8.71 11.95 -3.85
CA GLU A 95 -9.00 11.97 -5.29
C GLU A 95 -7.72 11.56 -6.02
N LEU A 96 -7.81 10.56 -6.89
CA LEU A 96 -6.70 10.15 -7.76
C LEU A 96 -6.84 10.85 -9.10
N HIS A 97 -5.71 11.15 -9.75
CA HIS A 97 -5.73 11.75 -11.08
C HIS A 97 -4.75 11.05 -12.02
N PHE A 98 -5.29 10.10 -12.78
CA PHE A 98 -4.56 9.32 -13.77
C PHE A 98 -4.66 10.01 -15.15
N PRO A 99 -3.56 10.38 -15.81
CA PRO A 99 -3.55 10.87 -17.18
C PRO A 99 -4.48 10.12 -18.15
N SER A 100 -4.55 8.79 -18.04
CA SER A 100 -5.35 7.96 -18.94
C SER A 100 -6.82 7.78 -18.54
N LYS A 101 -7.17 7.96 -17.26
CA LYS A 101 -8.53 7.73 -16.72
C LYS A 101 -9.23 9.01 -16.23
N GLY A 102 -8.51 10.10 -16.09
CA GLY A 102 -9.00 11.34 -15.49
C GLY A 102 -9.07 11.27 -13.96
N ILE A 103 -10.03 11.98 -13.38
CA ILE A 103 -10.20 12.10 -11.93
C ILE A 103 -11.04 10.93 -11.39
N ILE A 104 -10.54 10.30 -10.35
CA ILE A 104 -11.21 9.22 -9.63
C ILE A 104 -11.53 9.71 -8.22
N SER A 105 -12.83 9.74 -7.88
CA SER A 105 -13.31 10.13 -6.56
C SER A 105 -13.75 8.93 -5.74
N PHE A 106 -13.49 9.00 -4.43
CA PHE A 106 -13.95 8.02 -3.45
C PHE A 106 -15.29 8.45 -2.82
N LYS A 107 -16.12 7.48 -2.47
CA LYS A 107 -17.36 7.72 -1.70
C LYS A 107 -17.02 8.17 -0.27
N PRO A 108 -17.91 8.91 0.43
CA PRO A 108 -17.65 9.43 1.77
C PRO A 108 -17.17 8.39 2.79
N GLU A 109 -17.76 7.19 2.78
CA GLU A 109 -17.40 6.07 3.65
C GLU A 109 -15.98 5.55 3.36
N VAL A 110 -15.58 5.46 2.10
CA VAL A 110 -14.21 5.09 1.71
C VAL A 110 -13.23 6.21 2.06
N LYS A 111 -13.62 7.47 1.88
CA LYS A 111 -12.84 8.64 2.32
C LYS A 111 -12.55 8.63 3.81
N LYS A 112 -13.52 8.18 4.63
CA LYS A 112 -13.35 8.00 6.07
C LYS A 112 -12.35 6.88 6.37
N PHE A 113 -12.51 5.72 5.74
CA PHE A 113 -11.56 4.61 5.85
C PHE A 113 -10.12 5.04 5.50
N LEU A 114 -9.93 5.75 4.40
CA LEU A 114 -8.61 6.25 4.00
C LEU A 114 -7.99 7.23 5.02
N GLU A 115 -8.82 8.04 5.70
CA GLU A 115 -8.32 8.89 6.79
C GLU A 115 -7.91 8.07 8.02
N GLU A 116 -8.69 7.05 8.37
CA GLU A 116 -8.36 6.13 9.47
C GLU A 116 -7.05 5.38 9.19
N SER A 117 -6.87 4.85 7.97
CA SER A 117 -5.62 4.20 7.56
C SER A 117 -4.43 5.16 7.60
N ARG A 118 -4.62 6.42 7.19
CA ARG A 118 -3.59 7.46 7.28
C ARG A 118 -3.24 7.79 8.73
N GLN A 119 -4.24 7.92 9.60
CA GLN A 119 -4.00 8.18 11.02
C GLN A 119 -3.22 7.03 11.66
N LEU A 120 -3.56 5.78 11.33
CA LEU A 120 -2.83 4.61 11.79
C LEU A 120 -1.35 4.62 11.34
N TYR A 121 -1.08 5.02 10.10
CA TYR A 121 0.30 5.23 9.62
C TYR A 121 1.05 6.30 10.43
N LEU A 122 0.39 7.43 10.75
CA LEU A 122 1.00 8.48 11.57
C LEU A 122 1.28 7.97 12.99
N ASP A 123 0.36 7.22 13.57
CA ASP A 123 0.53 6.69 14.92
C ASP A 123 1.68 5.68 15.00
N ALA A 124 1.80 4.83 13.98
CA ALA A 124 2.88 3.86 13.83
C ALA A 124 4.25 4.53 13.65
N PHE A 125 4.39 5.49 12.75
CA PHE A 125 5.71 5.95 12.29
C PHE A 125 6.05 7.42 12.58
N LYS A 126 5.16 8.16 13.25
CA LYS A 126 5.33 9.60 13.53
C LYS A 126 5.01 10.01 14.96
N ASN A 127 3.93 9.47 15.54
CA ASN A 127 3.44 9.91 16.84
C ASN A 127 3.95 9.04 18.01
N ASN A 128 4.77 8.02 17.73
CA ASN A 128 5.34 7.10 18.73
C ASN A 128 4.28 6.40 19.60
N VAL A 129 3.17 5.98 18.99
CA VAL A 129 2.11 5.26 19.70
C VAL A 129 2.49 3.79 19.81
N THR A 130 2.68 3.31 21.05
CA THR A 130 3.03 1.90 21.31
C THR A 130 2.02 0.94 20.69
N GLY A 131 2.53 -0.06 19.96
CA GLY A 131 1.71 -1.10 19.32
C GLY A 131 0.99 -0.66 18.04
N ALA A 132 1.17 0.58 17.58
CA ALA A 132 0.57 1.05 16.33
C ALA A 132 1.24 0.43 15.09
N GLU A 133 2.52 0.08 15.14
CA GLU A 133 3.21 -0.61 14.04
C GLU A 133 2.61 -1.99 13.76
N LEU A 134 2.41 -2.82 14.80
CA LEU A 134 1.74 -4.11 14.68
C LEU A 134 0.36 -3.98 14.00
N LYS A 135 -0.45 -3.02 14.46
CA LYS A 135 -1.78 -2.76 13.88
C LYS A 135 -1.69 -2.27 12.43
N TYR A 136 -0.74 -1.40 12.13
CA TYR A 136 -0.51 -0.90 10.78
C TYR A 136 -0.13 -2.05 9.84
N TYR A 137 0.81 -2.91 10.23
CA TYR A 137 1.22 -4.04 9.39
C TYR A 137 0.11 -5.08 9.23
N ALA A 138 -0.70 -5.35 10.26
CA ALA A 138 -1.90 -6.17 10.12
C ALA A 138 -2.87 -5.59 9.09
N SER A 139 -3.24 -4.32 9.24
CA SER A 139 -4.18 -3.63 8.35
C SER A 139 -3.64 -3.49 6.91
N SER A 140 -2.36 -3.15 6.74
CA SER A 140 -1.72 -3.09 5.42
C SER A 140 -1.67 -4.45 4.74
N THR A 141 -1.45 -5.52 5.49
CA THR A 141 -1.41 -6.89 4.95
C THR A 141 -2.81 -7.34 4.54
N ALA A 142 -3.82 -7.08 5.37
CA ALA A 142 -5.22 -7.33 5.05
C ALA A 142 -5.67 -6.62 3.76
N GLN A 143 -5.20 -5.39 3.51
CA GLN A 143 -5.46 -4.70 2.24
C GLN A 143 -4.92 -5.50 1.05
N PHE A 144 -3.66 -5.95 1.06
CA PHE A 144 -3.13 -6.75 -0.05
C PHE A 144 -3.92 -8.05 -0.25
N ILE A 145 -4.34 -8.70 0.83
CA ILE A 145 -5.18 -9.91 0.79
C ILE A 145 -6.52 -9.65 0.10
N VAL A 146 -7.25 -8.61 0.51
CA VAL A 146 -8.59 -8.31 -0.01
C VAL A 146 -8.54 -7.77 -1.44
N LEU A 147 -7.54 -6.96 -1.77
CA LEU A 147 -7.33 -6.47 -3.14
C LEU A 147 -7.02 -7.65 -4.08
N GLY A 148 -6.18 -8.57 -3.62
CA GLY A 148 -5.81 -9.77 -4.38
C GLY A 148 -4.92 -9.48 -5.59
N ARG A 149 -4.38 -10.55 -6.17
CA ARG A 149 -3.37 -10.48 -7.22
C ARG A 149 -3.80 -9.68 -8.45
N ALA A 150 -4.95 -10.03 -9.04
CA ALA A 150 -5.37 -9.46 -10.32
C ALA A 150 -5.55 -7.93 -10.27
N ARG A 151 -6.12 -7.41 -9.18
CA ARG A 151 -6.30 -5.95 -9.01
C ARG A 151 -4.96 -5.25 -8.84
N MET A 152 -4.07 -5.82 -8.03
CA MET A 152 -2.75 -5.25 -7.81
C MET A 152 -1.93 -5.24 -9.09
N GLU A 153 -1.98 -6.30 -9.89
CA GLU A 153 -1.31 -6.36 -11.20
C GLU A 153 -1.85 -5.30 -12.17
N ALA A 154 -3.18 -5.15 -12.27
CA ALA A 154 -3.79 -4.12 -13.09
C ALA A 154 -3.42 -2.70 -12.63
N ALA A 155 -3.43 -2.45 -11.32
CA ALA A 155 -3.03 -1.17 -10.74
C ALA A 155 -1.53 -0.88 -10.97
N MET A 156 -0.66 -1.89 -10.88
CA MET A 156 0.76 -1.76 -11.17
C MET A 156 1.02 -1.38 -12.63
N GLU A 157 0.28 -1.95 -13.57
CA GLU A 157 0.41 -1.59 -14.99
C GLU A 157 -0.11 -0.18 -15.26
N LEU A 158 -1.26 0.21 -14.67
CA LEU A 158 -1.77 1.57 -14.80
C LEU A 158 -0.79 2.62 -14.25
N VAL A 159 -0.24 2.39 -13.05
CA VAL A 159 0.72 3.33 -12.44
C VAL A 159 1.99 3.43 -13.26
N LYS A 160 2.46 2.32 -13.83
CA LYS A 160 3.59 2.31 -14.75
C LYS A 160 3.27 3.15 -16.00
N GLN A 161 2.17 2.86 -16.67
CA GLN A 161 1.74 3.57 -17.87
C GLN A 161 1.69 5.09 -17.66
N ASP A 162 1.11 5.51 -16.54
CA ASP A 162 0.77 6.92 -16.32
C ASP A 162 1.85 7.73 -15.58
N TYR A 163 2.75 7.08 -14.84
CA TYR A 163 3.71 7.78 -13.97
C TYR A 163 5.15 7.23 -14.01
N GLU A 164 5.50 6.31 -14.91
CA GLU A 164 6.88 5.81 -15.02
C GLU A 164 7.88 6.93 -15.29
N GLU A 165 7.55 7.94 -16.12
CA GLU A 165 8.43 9.08 -16.34
C GLU A 165 8.69 9.87 -15.04
N LEU A 166 7.64 10.03 -14.22
CA LEU A 166 7.74 10.77 -12.96
C LEU A 166 8.57 10.02 -11.92
N PHE A 167 8.32 8.72 -11.75
CA PHE A 167 9.01 7.90 -10.75
C PHE A 167 10.34 7.31 -11.22
N SER A 168 10.61 7.28 -12.53
CA SER A 168 11.59 6.44 -13.23
C SER A 168 11.22 4.95 -13.29
N PRO A 169 11.68 4.21 -14.33
CA PRO A 169 11.50 2.77 -14.42
C PRO A 169 12.04 2.01 -13.19
N TYR A 170 13.13 2.50 -12.60
CA TYR A 170 13.73 1.88 -11.41
C TYR A 170 12.76 1.89 -10.23
N TYR A 171 12.16 3.04 -9.88
CA TYR A 171 11.27 3.08 -8.72
C TYR A 171 9.90 2.45 -8.98
N ILE A 172 9.41 2.44 -10.23
CA ILE A 172 8.27 1.60 -10.61
C ILE A 172 8.58 0.13 -10.29
N GLN A 173 9.71 -0.39 -10.76
CA GLN A 173 10.11 -1.78 -10.49
C GLN A 173 10.32 -2.05 -9.00
N ARG A 174 10.88 -1.10 -8.24
CA ARG A 174 11.05 -1.22 -6.79
C ARG A 174 9.70 -1.33 -6.07
N GLY A 175 8.72 -0.51 -6.47
CA GLY A 175 7.37 -0.58 -5.92
C GLY A 175 6.70 -1.92 -6.22
N GLN A 176 6.78 -2.39 -7.46
CA GLN A 176 6.26 -3.71 -7.86
C GLN A 176 6.94 -4.84 -7.10
N SER A 177 8.27 -4.80 -6.97
CA SER A 177 9.06 -5.78 -6.21
C SER A 177 8.72 -5.81 -4.73
N TYR A 178 8.31 -4.68 -4.14
CA TYR A 178 7.85 -4.62 -2.75
C TYR A 178 6.49 -5.31 -2.57
N ILE A 179 5.58 -5.16 -3.55
CA ILE A 179 4.23 -5.72 -3.52
C ILE A 179 4.23 -7.22 -3.83
N ALA A 180 5.12 -7.66 -4.74
CA ALA A 180 5.13 -9.01 -5.28
C ALA A 180 5.08 -10.14 -4.23
N PRO A 181 5.83 -10.09 -3.10
CA PRO A 181 5.75 -11.12 -2.08
C PRO A 181 4.37 -11.25 -1.43
N TYR A 182 3.66 -10.14 -1.21
CA TYR A 182 2.33 -10.15 -0.60
C TYR A 182 1.31 -10.85 -1.51
N ILE A 183 1.29 -10.48 -2.79
CA ILE A 183 0.34 -11.05 -3.75
C ILE A 183 0.72 -12.48 -4.17
N ALA A 184 1.98 -12.89 -3.98
CA ALA A 184 2.41 -14.27 -4.21
C ALA A 184 1.76 -15.27 -3.23
N CYS A 185 1.39 -14.79 -2.03
CA CYS A 185 0.76 -15.59 -0.96
C CYS A 185 -0.75 -15.79 -1.15
N ILE A 186 -1.33 -15.26 -2.24
CA ILE A 186 -2.76 -15.24 -2.58
C ILE A 186 -2.97 -15.90 -3.96
#